data_AF-A0A1B2I679-F1
#
_entry.id   AF-A0A1B2I679-F1
#
_cell.length_a   1.000
_cell.length_b   1.000
_cell.length_c   1.000
_cell.angle_alpha   90.00
_cell.angle_beta   90.00
_cell.angle_gamma   90.00
#
_symmetry.space_group_name_H-M   'P 1'
#
loop_
_entity.id
_entity.type
_entity.pdbx_description
1 polymer ?
#
loop_
_entity_poly.entity_id
_entity_poly.type
_entity_poly.pdbx_seq_one_letter_code
_entity_poly.pdbx_strand_id
1 'polypeptide(L)'
;MHIMNGAQKEIINVAHVERFCLCPKEDAVLILASYSADRVVTVARYKDKTEAHAALYKLFSAICGGESCFVMPNSLLYDEEHWKRDARAKRRGGS
;
A
#
# COMPACT_ATOMS: atom_id res chain seq x y z
N MET A 1 -6.73 -13.35 -8.73
CA MET A 1 -5.77 -12.24 -8.81
C MET A 1 -4.93 -12.20 -7.54
N HIS A 2 -3.64 -11.96 -7.67
CA HIS A 2 -2.71 -11.81 -6.53
C HIS A 2 -2.17 -10.38 -6.47
N ILE A 3 -2.15 -9.77 -5.29
CA ILE A 3 -1.67 -8.40 -5.09
C ILE A 3 -0.38 -8.46 -4.28
N MET A 4 0.70 -7.85 -4.79
CA MET A 4 1.87 -7.54 -3.97
C MET A 4 1.59 -6.27 -3.16
N ASN A 5 1.68 -6.36 -1.83
CA ASN A 5 1.42 -5.22 -0.94
C ASN A 5 2.45 -4.08 -1.17
N GLY A 6 2.13 -2.87 -0.74
CA GLY A 6 2.97 -1.69 -0.95
C GLY A 6 4.34 -1.76 -0.24
N ALA A 7 4.46 -2.61 0.79
CA ALA A 7 5.73 -2.88 1.46
C ALA A 7 6.58 -3.96 0.75
N GLN A 8 6.04 -4.60 -0.30
CA GLN A 8 6.63 -5.71 -1.04
C GLN A 8 7.05 -6.90 -0.15
N LYS A 9 6.28 -7.17 0.91
CA LYS A 9 6.54 -8.22 1.89
C LYS A 9 5.48 -9.31 1.94
N GLU A 10 4.30 -9.04 1.39
CA GLU A 10 3.16 -9.95 1.48
C GLU A 10 2.41 -10.00 0.15
N ILE A 11 1.87 -11.18 -0.16
CA ILE A 11 1.02 -11.42 -1.32
C ILE A 11 -0.40 -11.68 -0.82
N ILE A 12 -1.34 -10.93 -1.37
CA ILE A 12 -2.76 -10.98 -1.01
C ILE A 12 -3.53 -11.67 -2.13
N ASN A 13 -4.23 -12.77 -1.82
CA ASN A 13 -5.13 -13.41 -2.77
C ASN A 13 -6.51 -12.75 -2.73
N VAL A 14 -6.89 -12.11 -3.83
CA VAL A 14 -8.17 -11.36 -3.97
C VAL A 14 -9.39 -12.27 -3.81
N ALA A 15 -9.29 -13.57 -4.12
CA ALA A 15 -10.42 -14.50 -4.02
C ALA A 15 -10.98 -14.66 -2.60
N HIS A 16 -10.21 -14.26 -1.58
CA HIS A 16 -10.61 -14.34 -0.17
C HIS A 16 -10.87 -12.97 0.46
N VAL A 17 -10.79 -11.89 -0.31
CA VAL A 17 -11.03 -10.52 0.18
C VAL A 17 -12.48 -10.14 -0.12
N GLU A 18 -13.23 -9.77 0.91
CA GLU A 18 -14.62 -9.32 0.75
C GLU A 18 -14.70 -7.91 0.17
N ARG A 19 -13.81 -7.02 0.62
CA ARG A 19 -13.77 -5.62 0.18
C ARG A 19 -12.41 -4.98 0.40
N PHE A 20 -12.13 -3.97 -0.43
CA PHE A 20 -11.05 -3.01 -0.20
C PHE A 20 -11.63 -1.67 0.26
N CYS A 21 -11.00 -1.03 1.25
CA CYS A 21 -11.45 0.27 1.75
C CYS A 21 -10.30 1.22 2.08
N LEU A 22 -10.60 2.52 2.06
CA LEU A 22 -9.70 3.56 2.53
C LEU A 22 -9.91 3.79 4.03
N CYS A 23 -8.82 3.84 4.78
CA CYS A 23 -8.82 4.21 6.19
C CYS A 23 -7.90 5.41 6.39
N PRO A 24 -8.46 6.64 6.47
CA PRO A 24 -7.69 7.83 6.81
C PRO A 24 -7.12 7.73 8.23
N LYS A 25 -5.86 8.13 8.39
CA LYS A 25 -5.16 8.35 9.66
C LYS A 25 -4.64 9.80 9.69
N GLU A 26 -4.07 10.22 10.83
CA GLU A 26 -3.58 11.59 10.99
C GLU A 26 -2.43 11.93 10.04
N ASP A 27 -1.58 10.96 9.71
CA ASP A 27 -0.35 11.15 8.94
C ASP A 27 -0.31 10.42 7.58
N ALA A 28 -1.37 9.66 7.25
CA ALA A 28 -1.43 8.84 6.05
C ALA A 28 -2.85 8.36 5.74
N VAL A 29 -3.05 7.82 4.54
CA VAL A 29 -4.26 7.10 4.14
C VAL A 29 -3.90 5.66 3.80
N LEU A 30 -4.54 4.70 4.48
CA LEU A 30 -4.30 3.28 4.26
C LEU A 30 -5.31 2.70 3.28
N ILE A 31 -4.86 1.79 2.41
CA ILE A 31 -5.73 0.85 1.70
C ILE A 31 -5.74 -0.44 2.50
N LEU A 32 -6.92 -0.90 2.90
CA LEU A 32 -7.11 -2.13 3.67
C LEU A 32 -7.83 -3.18 2.82
N ALA A 33 -7.46 -4.45 2.99
CA ALA A 33 -8.20 -5.62 2.53
C ALA A 33 -8.95 -6.22 3.72
N SER A 34 -10.28 -6.26 3.64
CA SER A 34 -11.15 -6.89 4.65
C SER A 34 -11.43 -8.33 4.23
N TYR A 35 -11.03 -9.30 5.04
CA TYR A 35 -11.38 -10.72 4.87
C TYR A 35 -12.67 -11.08 5.61
N SER A 36 -13.01 -10.29 6.64
CA SER A 36 -14.24 -10.36 7.42
C SER A 36 -14.42 -9.04 8.18
N ALA A 37 -15.44 -8.95 9.05
CA ALA A 37 -15.64 -7.81 9.94
C ALA A 37 -14.45 -7.60 10.92
N ASP A 38 -13.81 -8.68 11.36
CA ASP A 38 -12.78 -8.65 12.41
C ASP A 38 -11.36 -8.80 11.86
N ARG A 39 -11.20 -9.15 10.58
CA ARG A 39 -9.90 -9.39 9.96
C ARG A 39 -9.64 -8.45 8.80
N VAL A 40 -8.73 -7.52 9.01
CA VAL A 40 -8.23 -6.57 8.02
C VAL A 40 -6.72 -6.64 7.89
N VAL A 41 -6.21 -6.45 6.68
CA VAL A 41 -4.77 -6.36 6.40
C VAL A 41 -4.48 -5.06 5.65
N THR A 42 -3.39 -4.40 6.00
CA THR A 42 -2.92 -3.20 5.30
C THR A 42 -2.29 -3.60 3.96
N VAL A 43 -2.90 -3.17 2.87
CA VAL A 43 -2.44 -3.42 1.50
C VAL A 43 -1.38 -2.40 1.10
N ALA A 44 -1.61 -1.13 1.41
CA ALA A 44 -0.69 -0.03 1.10
C ALA A 44 -0.95 1.18 2.00
N ARG A 45 0.05 2.06 2.09
CA ARG A 45 0.02 3.32 2.86
C ARG A 45 0.40 4.45 1.93
N TYR A 46 -0.40 5.52 1.91
CA TYR A 46 -0.24 6.68 1.04
C TYR A 46 -0.22 8.00 1.82
N LYS A 47 0.40 9.03 1.25
CA LYS A 47 0.57 10.35 1.90
C LYS A 47 -0.77 11.05 2.12
N ASP A 48 -1.59 11.05 1.08
CA ASP A 48 -2.84 11.78 1.05
C ASP A 48 -3.97 10.96 0.40
N LYS A 49 -5.19 11.52 0.47
CA LYS A 49 -6.38 10.89 -0.11
C LYS A 49 -6.29 10.78 -1.63
N THR A 50 -5.69 11.76 -2.31
CA THR A 50 -5.60 11.79 -3.78
C THR A 50 -4.79 10.60 -4.27
N GLU A 51 -3.63 10.37 -3.67
CA GLU A 51 -2.75 9.24 -3.98
C GLU A 51 -3.44 7.91 -3.66
N ALA A 52 -4.08 7.81 -2.49
CA ALA A 52 -4.80 6.60 -2.09
C ALA A 52 -5.98 6.27 -3.01
N HIS A 53 -6.76 7.27 -3.43
CA HIS A 53 -7.86 7.08 -4.37
C HIS A 53 -7.37 6.64 -5.75
N ALA A 54 -6.30 7.26 -6.25
CA ALA A 54 -5.70 6.88 -7.53
C ALA A 54 -5.20 5.42 -7.51
N ALA A 55 -4.54 5.02 -6.43
CA ALA A 55 -4.09 3.64 -6.24
C ALA A 55 -5.26 2.65 -6.13
N LEU A 56 -6.31 2.98 -5.38
CA LEU A 56 -7.50 2.16 -5.26
C LEU A 56 -8.24 2.01 -6.60
N TYR A 57 -8.33 3.08 -7.40
CA TYR A 57 -8.96 3.03 -8.71
C TYR A 57 -8.20 2.16 -9.71
N LYS A 58 -6.85 2.21 -9.67
CA LYS A 58 -6.00 1.30 -10.45
C LYS A 58 -6.23 -0.16 -10.05
N LEU A 59 -6.29 -0.42 -8.75
CA LEU A 59 -6.59 -1.77 -8.24
C LEU A 59 -7.97 -2.24 -8.69
N PHE A 60 -9.00 -1.40 -8.59
CA PHE A 60 -10.35 -1.69 -9.08
C PHE A 60 -10.35 -2.03 -10.58
N SER A 61 -9.67 -1.22 -11.39
CA SER A 61 -9.55 -1.43 -12.83
C SER A 61 -8.89 -2.79 -13.15
N ALA A 62 -7.82 -3.14 -12.43
CA ALA A 62 -7.11 -4.41 -12.62
C ALA A 62 -7.96 -5.62 -12.21
N ILE A 63 -8.74 -5.50 -11.12
CA ILE A 63 -9.70 -6.54 -10.69
C ILE A 63 -10.78 -6.73 -11.78
N CYS A 64 -11.40 -5.65 -12.23
CA CYS A 64 -12.44 -5.71 -13.27
C CYS A 64 -11.89 -6.15 -14.62
N GLY A 65 -10.64 -5.84 -14.94
CA GLY A 65 -9.93 -6.27 -16.13
C GLY A 65 -9.54 -7.76 -16.12
N GLY A 66 -9.72 -8.46 -15.00
CA GLY A 66 -9.37 -9.87 -14.88
C GLY A 66 -7.87 -10.13 -14.83
N GLU A 67 -7.07 -9.16 -14.39
CA GLU A 67 -5.62 -9.31 -14.28
C GLU A 67 -5.26 -10.45 -13.31
N SER A 68 -4.20 -11.20 -13.64
CA SER A 68 -3.73 -12.32 -12.81
C SER A 68 -2.95 -11.83 -11.60
N CYS A 69 -2.21 -10.72 -11.73
CA CYS A 69 -1.40 -10.11 -10.70
C CYS A 69 -1.47 -8.58 -10.74
N PHE A 70 -1.20 -7.94 -9.60
CA PHE A 70 -1.10 -6.49 -9.48
C PHE A 70 -0.08 -6.11 -8.41
N VAL A 71 0.68 -5.06 -8.66
CA VAL A 71 1.63 -4.51 -7.68
C VAL A 71 1.13 -3.16 -7.25
N MET A 72 0.97 -2.97 -5.94
CA MET A 72 0.54 -1.68 -5.42
C MET A 72 1.56 -0.59 -5.82
N PRO A 73 1.11 0.55 -6.35
CA PRO A 73 2.02 1.63 -6.70
C PRO A 73 2.72 2.15 -5.45
N ASN A 74 4.00 2.50 -5.60
CA ASN A 74 4.80 3.12 -4.54
C ASN A 74 4.11 4.39 -4.03
N SER A 75 4.26 4.66 -2.74
CA SER A 75 3.82 5.93 -2.16
C SER A 75 4.94 6.94 -2.13
N LEU A 76 4.61 8.22 -2.30
CA LEU A 76 5.50 9.33 -1.99
C LEU A 76 6.03 9.30 -0.55
N LEU A 77 5.29 8.74 0.42
CA LEU A 77 5.79 8.52 1.78
C LEU A 77 6.98 7.57 1.81
N TYR A 78 6.96 6.53 0.97
CA TYR A 78 8.05 5.55 0.90
C TYR A 78 9.33 6.22 0.41
N ASP A 79 9.21 7.07 -0.62
CA ASP A 79 10.35 7.81 -1.19
C ASP A 79 10.89 8.85 -0.19
N GLU A 80 10.01 9.55 0.54
CA GLU A 80 10.40 10.51 1.59
C GLU A 80 11.00 9.84 2.84
N GLU A 81 10.52 8.66 3.26
CA GLU A 81 11.07 7.87 4.37
C GLU A 81 12.46 7.32 4.05
N HIS A 82 12.67 6.81 2.83
CA HIS A 82 13.98 6.34 2.39
C HIS A 82 14.99 7.49 2.32
N TRP A 83 14.60 8.66 1.81
CA TRP A 83 15.45 9.84 1.82
C TRP A 83 15.93 10.22 3.23
N LYS A 84 15.04 10.19 4.23
CA LYS A 84 15.41 10.47 5.63
C LYS A 84 16.30 9.38 6.24
N ARG A 85 16.11 8.11 5.87
CA ARG A 85 16.97 7.00 6.34
C ARG A 85 18.38 7.09 5.78
N ASP A 86 18.53 7.39 4.50
CA ASP A 86 19.86 7.56 3.87
C ASP A 86 20.62 8.74 4.46
N ALA A 87 19.93 9.84 4.77
CA ALA A 87 20.52 10.96 5.47
C ALA A 87 21.01 10.60 6.90
N ARG A 88 20.32 9.66 7.58
CA ARG A 88 20.73 9.14 8.90
C ARG A 88 21.91 8.16 8.79
N ALA A 89 21.96 7.34 7.74
CA ALA A 89 23.04 6.38 7.50
C ALA A 89 24.40 7.10 7.26
N LYS A 90 24.40 8.24 6.57
CA LYS A 90 25.61 9.03 6.33
C LYS A 90 26.25 9.68 7.57
N ARG A 91 25.55 9.73 8.72
CA ARG A 91 26.08 10.36 9.96
C ARG A 91 26.81 9.38 10.92
N ARG A 92 26.95 8.11 10.56
CA ARG A 92 27.68 7.10 11.38
C ARG A 92 29.03 6.67 10.79
N GLY A 93 29.74 7.60 10.14
CA GLY A 93 31.13 7.44 9.75
C GLY A 93 31.94 8.61 10.29
N GLY A 94 32.29 8.57 11.56
CA GLY A 94 32.98 9.64 12.26
C GLY A 94 33.66 9.12 13.52
N SER A 95 34.74 8.38 13.31
CA SER A 95 35.87 8.14 14.22
C SER A 95 36.86 7.22 13.51
#